data_AF-A0A917PWA6-F1
#
_entry.id   AF-A0A917PWA6-F1
#
_cell.length_a   1.000
_cell.length_b   1.000
_cell.length_c   1.000
_cell.angle_alpha   90.00
_cell.angle_beta   90.00
_cell.angle_gamma   90.00
#
_symmetry.space_group_name_H-M   'P 1'
#
loop_
_entity.id
_entity.type
_entity.pdbx_description
1 polymer ?
#
loop_
_entity_poly.entity_id
_entity_poly.type
_entity_poly.pdbx_seq_one_letter_code
_entity_poly.pdbx_strand_id
1 'polypeptide(L)' 'MIRFVAVLMLLIPGIISAVGIKLMRDSLFNDFYPVFFHISIQFIAGFLLFLGGLAFIAGFIVYRDRKNQKNKRQSK' A
#
# COMPACT_ATOMS: atom_id res chain seq x y z
N MET A 1 -18.72 12.63 -7.61
CA MET A 1 -18.84 11.87 -6.33
C MET A 1 -17.99 10.59 -6.30
N ILE A 2 -17.97 9.74 -7.34
CA ILE A 2 -17.16 8.50 -7.41
C ILE A 2 -15.64 8.70 -7.21
N ARG A 3 -15.09 9.88 -7.54
CA ARG A 3 -13.65 10.16 -7.38
C ARG A 3 -13.20 10.20 -5.91
N PHE A 4 -14.04 10.70 -5.00
CA PHE A 4 -13.73 10.77 -3.56
C PHE A 4 -13.68 9.38 -2.91
N VAL A 5 -14.61 8.50 -3.27
CA VAL A 5 -14.66 7.12 -2.77
C VAL A 5 -13.41 6.33 -3.16
N ALA A 6 -12.89 6.55 -4.37
CA ALA A 6 -11.64 5.92 -4.81
C ALA A 6 -10.42 6.37 -3.99
N VAL A 7 -10.37 7.64 -3.59
CA VAL A 7 -9.28 8.16 -2.74
C VAL A 7 -9.39 7.56 -1.32
N LEU A 8 -10.61 7.48 -0.78
CA LEU A 8 -10.87 6.82 0.51
C LEU A 8 -10.48 5.33 0.49
N MET A 9 -10.74 4.63 -0.62
CA MET A 9 -10.30 3.24 -0.79
C MET A 9 -8.78 3.08 -0.88
N LEU A 10 -8.07 4.07 -1.42
CA LEU A 10 -6.60 4.08 -1.47
C LEU A 10 -5.95 4.51 -0.14
N LEU A 11 -6.73 5.09 0.77
CA LEU A 11 -6.27 5.58 2.06
C LEU A 11 -5.83 4.44 2.98
N ILE A 12 -6.62 3.36 3.04
CA ILE A 12 -6.32 2.15 3.83
C ILE A 12 -4.98 1.51 3.42
N PRO A 13 -4.77 1.11 2.15
CA PRO A 13 -3.49 0.53 1.72
C PRO A 13 -2.33 1.52 1.82
N GLY A 14 -2.60 2.83 1.66
CA GLY A 14 -1.59 3.87 1.89
C GLY A 14 -1.11 3.94 3.34
N ILE A 15 -2.03 3.86 4.31
CA ILE A 15 -1.70 3.78 5.74
C ILE A 15 -0.91 2.51 6.02
N ILE A 16 -1.33 1.36 5.48
CA ILE A 16 -0.61 0.08 5.64
C ILE A 16 0.82 0.20 5.13
N SER A 17 1.02 0.81 3.95
CA SER A 17 2.36 1.06 3.43
C SER A 17 3.20 1.98 4.32
N ALA A 18 2.61 3.05 4.86
CA ALA A 18 3.29 3.96 5.77
C ALA A 18 3.71 3.27 7.08
N VAL A 19 2.84 2.41 7.63
CA VAL A 19 3.16 1.59 8.81
C VAL A 19 4.28 0.60 8.50
N GLY A 20 4.28 -0.01 7.31
CA GLY A 20 5.37 -0.87 6.85
C GLY A 20 6.73 -0.16 6.80
N ILE A 21 6.77 1.05 6.24
CA ILE A 21 7.97 1.90 6.22
C ILE A 21 8.42 2.24 7.64
N LYS A 22 7.48 2.57 8.53
CA LYS A 22 7.80 2.86 9.94
C LYS A 22 8.48 1.66 10.61
N LEU A 23 7.95 0.45 10.43
CA LEU A 23 8.54 -0.79 10.96
C LEU A 23 9.95 -1.04 10.43
N MET A 24 10.16 -0.86 9.11
CA MET A 24 11.47 -1.00 8.48
C MET A 24 12.47 0.03 9.02
N ARG A 25 12.03 1.28 9.17
CA ARG A 25 12.85 2.35 9.75
C ARG A 25 13.24 2.00 11.19
N ASP A 26 12.27 1.64 12.01
CA ASP A 26 12.49 1.31 13.42
C ASP A 26 13.50 0.15 13.54
N SER A 27 13.42 -0.86 12.65
CA SER A 27 14.42 -1.93 12.56
C SER A 27 15.84 -1.46 12.25
N LEU A 28 16.02 -0.43 11.40
CA LEU A 28 17.34 0.12 11.06
C LEU A 28 17.98 0.91 12.21
N PHE A 29 17.18 1.48 13.10
CA PHE A 29 17.65 2.21 14.29
C PHE A 29 17.71 1.33 15.55
N ASN A 30 17.56 0.01 15.40
CA ASN A 30 17.52 -0.95 16.50
C ASN A 30 16.40 -0.64 17.52
N ASP A 31 15.33 0.00 17.06
CA ASP A 31 14.11 0.27 17.81
C ASP A 31 13.11 -0.86 17.51
N PHE A 32 12.81 -1.65 18.52
CA PHE A 32 12.25 -2.98 18.37
C PHE A 32 10.98 -3.16 19.18
N TYR A 33 9.92 -3.64 18.52
CA TYR A 33 8.69 -3.99 19.20
C TYR A 33 8.77 -5.45 19.69
N PRO A 34 8.46 -5.71 20.98
CA PRO A 34 8.57 -7.06 21.58
C PRO A 34 7.72 -8.13 20.88
N VAL A 35 6.74 -7.73 20.07
CA VAL A 35 5.86 -8.61 19.29
C VAL A 35 6.61 -9.40 18.20
N PHE A 36 7.72 -8.90 17.65
CA PHE A 36 8.37 -9.51 16.47
C PHE A 36 9.50 -10.49 16.78
N PHE A 37 9.86 -10.68 18.05
CA PHE A 37 10.98 -11.49 18.60
C PHE A 37 12.41 -11.21 18.04
N HIS A 38 12.56 -10.79 16.78
CA HIS A 38 13.81 -10.44 16.12
C HIS A 38 13.68 -9.21 15.21
N ILE A 39 14.74 -8.38 15.17
CA ILE A 39 14.81 -7.16 14.34
C ILE A 39 14.61 -7.45 12.85
N SER A 40 15.16 -8.58 12.36
CA SER A 40 15.03 -9.02 10.97
C SER A 40 13.60 -9.41 10.61
N ILE A 41 12.87 -10.03 11.55
CA ILE A 41 11.46 -10.37 11.36
C ILE A 41 10.61 -9.10 11.30
N GLN A 42 10.88 -8.11 12.17
CA GLN A 42 10.23 -6.81 12.13
C GLN A 42 10.48 -6.10 10.78
N PHE A 43 11.70 -6.16 10.24
CA PHE A 43 12.02 -5.57 8.95
C PHE A 43 11.27 -6.27 7.80
N ILE A 44 11.27 -7.61 7.77
CA ILE A 44 10.57 -8.38 6.74
C ILE A 44 9.06 -8.16 6.82
N ALA A 45 8.49 -8.13 8.02
CA ALA A 45 7.07 -7.82 8.22
C ALA A 45 6.73 -6.41 7.70
N GLY A 46 7.55 -5.41 8.06
CA GLY A 46 7.41 -4.04 7.54
C GLY A 46 7.52 -3.98 6.02
N PHE A 47 8.46 -4.73 5.44
CA PHE A 47 8.67 -4.81 3.99
C PHE A 47 7.49 -5.44 3.26
N LEU A 48 6.92 -6.52 3.81
CA LEU A 48 5.72 -7.16 3.26
C LEU A 48 4.48 -6.25 3.33
N LEU A 49 4.30 -5.52 4.43
CA LEU A 49 3.22 -4.53 4.55
C LEU A 49 3.39 -3.38 3.56
N PHE A 50 4.63 -2.89 3.39
CA PHE A 50 4.96 -1.87 2.42
C PHE A 50 4.66 -2.33 0.98
N LEU A 51 5.21 -3.47 0.58
CA LEU A 51 4.99 -4.05 -0.75
C LEU A 51 3.53 -4.40 -1.00
N GLY A 52 2.83 -4.95 -0.01
CA GLY A 52 1.41 -5.29 -0.11
C GLY A 52 0.56 -4.06 -0.36
N GLY A 53 0.76 -2.98 0.40
CA GLY A 53 0.05 -1.73 0.18
C GLY A 53 0.41 -1.08 -1.16
N LEU A 54 1.69 -1.11 -1.56
CA LEU A 54 2.15 -0.58 -2.84
C LEU A 54 1.54 -1.35 -4.02
N ALA A 55 1.55 -2.68 -3.97
CA ALA A 55 0.98 -3.56 -4.98
C ALA A 55 -0.53 -3.35 -5.11
N PHE A 56 -1.24 -3.16 -3.98
CA PHE A 56 -2.66 -2.85 -4.00
C PHE A 56 -2.95 -1.50 -4.65
N ILE A 57 -2.20 -0.45 -4.30
CA ILE A 57 -2.34 0.89 -4.91
C ILE A 57 -2.08 0.82 -6.42
N ALA A 58 -0.97 0.18 -6.83
CA ALA A 58 -0.62 0.01 -8.23
C ALA A 58 -1.69 -0.79 -9.00
N GLY A 59 -2.15 -1.90 -8.42
CA GLY A 59 -3.21 -2.74 -9.00
C GLY A 59 -4.53 -1.98 -9.16
N PHE A 60 -4.92 -1.18 -8.17
CA PHE A 60 -6.11 -0.34 -8.23
C PHE A 60 -6.02 0.73 -9.34
N ILE A 61 -4.86 1.38 -9.46
CA ILE A 61 -4.61 2.36 -10.52
C ILE A 61 -4.74 1.71 -11.91
N VAL A 62 -4.12 0.55 -12.12
CA VAL A 62 -4.20 -0.20 -13.39
C VAL A 62 -5.63 -0.62 -13.70
N TYR A 63 -6.37 -1.14 -12.72
CA TYR A 63 -7.77 -1.52 -12.89
C TYR A 63 -8.64 -0.32 -13.29
N ARG A 64 -8.46 0.81 -12.60
CA ARG A 64 -9.20 2.05 -12.87
C ARG A 64 -8.89 2.59 -14.26
N ASP A 65 -7.63 2.60 -14.66
CA ASP A 65 -7.22 3.13 -15.96
C ASP A 65 -7.81 2.30 -17.11
N ARG A 66 -7.75 0.96 -17.01
CA ARG A 66 -8.37 0.05 -17.99
C ARG A 66 -9.88 0.29 -18.16
N LYS A 67 -10.59 0.60 -17.07
CA LYS A 67 -12.02 0.91 -17.12
C LYS A 67 -12.30 2.23 -17.86
N ASN A 68 -11.47 3.25 -17.66
CA ASN A 68 -11.62 4.54 -18.34
C ASN A 68 -11.33 4.45 -19.84
N GLN A 69 -10.37 3.62 -20.25
CA GLN A 69 -10.05 3.40 -21.67
C GLN A 69 -11.20 2.72 -22.43
N LYS A 70 -11.92 1.77 -21.81
CA LYS A 70 -13.11 1.14 -22.42
C LYS A 70 -14.24 2.15 -22.67
N ASN A 71 -14.51 3.04 -21.72
CA ASN A 71 -15.57 4.05 -21.87
C ASN A 71 -15.27 5.05 -23.01
N LYS A 72 -13.99 5.41 -23.21
CA LYS A 72 -13.56 6.30 -24.30
C LYS A 72 -13.73 5.69 -25.70
N ARG A 73 -13.70 4.36 -25.82
CA ARG A 73 -13.90 3.63 -27.09
C ARG A 73 -15.39 3.47 -27.46
N GLN A 74 -16.30 3.45 -26.50
CA GLN A 74 -17.74 3.30 -26.76
C GLN A 74 -18.44 4.61 -27.14
N SER A 75 -17.85 5.77 -26.84
CA SER A 75 -18.39 7.07 -27.26
C SER A 75 -17.84 7.56 -28.61
N LYS A 76 -17.21 6.66 -29.38
CA LYS A 76 -16.63 6.93 -30.70
C LYS A 76 -17.25 5.97 -31.69
#